data_AF-A0A1C7M333-F1
#
_entry.id   AF-A0A1C7M333-F1
#
_cell.length_a   1.000
_cell.length_b   1.000
_cell.length_c   1.000
_cell.angle_alpha   90.00
_cell.angle_beta   90.00
_cell.angle_gamma   90.00
#
_symmetry.space_group_name_H-M   'P 1'
#
loop_
_entity.id
_entity.type
_entity.pdbx_description
1 polymer ?
#
loop_
_entity_poly.entity_id
_entity_poly.type
_entity_poly.pdbx_seq_one_letter_code
_entity_poly.pdbx_strand_id
1 'polypeptide(L)'
;MNNAQKLNAFNVWTHHMAKELNEDGAGVSVNLLDLQRDNMEDYKNLSVEQKTVFIAELTEEREIWTTGQQPTQHGCTQDINNVCSKIENLCLGLKHRTGVEFFYCLVRNMEEFKMAPCWYFSLKELDEFLQGAIQKGWDPEKISVMAEAFAVTGCNFMNQFVNPSELSNSIGLLQQLLAAIERGACHFDCFSPVMLAEQQKKHDESVAAGLMTMRKKHKDTETKKGKKKAAPATTDENMPVGGNEAGEEIAEHPLKHHGSERIAERV
;
A
#
# COMPACT_ATOMS: atom_id res chain seq x y z
N MET A 1 -7.62 -4.40 23.63
CA MET A 1 -8.86 -4.08 24.37
C MET A 1 -8.53 -2.96 25.34
N ASN A 2 -8.88 -1.72 25.00
CA ASN A 2 -8.68 -0.60 25.90
C ASN A 2 -9.60 -0.81 27.10
N ASN A 3 -9.05 -0.81 28.31
CA ASN A 3 -9.84 -0.69 29.54
C ASN A 3 -10.46 0.71 29.54
N ALA A 4 -11.57 0.87 28.82
CA ALA A 4 -12.41 2.04 28.92
C ALA A 4 -13.01 2.03 30.33
N GLN A 5 -12.33 2.69 31.25
CA GLN A 5 -12.81 2.85 32.62
C GLN A 5 -14.19 3.49 32.55
N LYS A 6 -15.19 2.83 33.16
CA LYS A 6 -16.59 3.25 33.14
C LYS A 6 -16.67 4.72 33.57
N LEU A 7 -17.25 5.57 32.71
CA LEU A 7 -17.43 6.98 32.99
C LEU A 7 -18.33 7.13 34.23
N ASN A 8 -17.76 7.72 35.28
CA ASN A 8 -18.49 8.09 36.49
C ASN A 8 -18.88 9.57 36.37
N ALA A 9 -20.12 9.92 36.71
CA ALA A 9 -20.64 11.30 36.71
C ALA A 9 -19.69 12.28 37.41
N PHE A 10 -19.03 11.86 38.49
CA PHE A 10 -18.06 12.69 39.22
C PHE A 10 -16.80 13.02 38.40
N ASN A 11 -16.23 12.03 37.71
CA ASN A 11 -15.04 12.23 36.87
C ASN A 11 -15.37 13.08 35.65
N VAL A 12 -16.56 12.89 35.09
CA VAL A 12 -17.07 13.66 33.96
C VAL A 12 -17.26 15.13 34.33
N TRP A 13 -17.93 15.40 35.46
CA TRP A 13 -18.11 16.76 35.96
C TRP A 13 -16.76 17.44 36.27
N THR A 14 -15.81 16.71 36.85
CA THR A 14 -14.45 17.25 37.08
C THR A 14 -13.77 17.64 35.76
N HIS A 15 -13.92 16.84 34.72
CA HIS A 15 -13.36 17.14 33.39
C HIS A 15 -14.01 18.39 32.78
N HIS A 16 -15.33 18.49 32.83
CA HIS A 16 -16.07 19.68 32.36
C HIS A 16 -15.60 20.95 33.08
N MET A 17 -15.42 20.89 34.41
CA MET A 17 -14.95 22.05 35.18
C MET A 17 -13.50 22.44 34.89
N ALA A 18 -12.63 21.46 34.72
CA ALA A 18 -11.26 21.71 34.31
C ALA A 18 -11.19 22.29 32.88
N LYS A 19 -12.12 21.90 32.00
CA LYS A 19 -12.23 22.43 30.63
C LYS A 19 -12.67 23.89 30.63
N GLU A 20 -13.75 24.25 31.32
CA GLU A 20 -14.22 25.64 31.44
C GLU A 20 -13.13 26.57 32.01
N LEU A 21 -12.42 26.14 33.06
CA LEU A 21 -11.34 26.94 33.65
C LEU A 21 -10.11 27.10 32.74
N ASN A 22 -9.84 26.16 31.85
CA ASN A 22 -8.75 26.27 30.88
C ASN A 22 -9.15 27.15 29.68
N GLU A 23 -10.44 27.25 29.36
CA GLU A 23 -10.96 28.12 28.30
C GLU A 23 -11.04 29.59 28.77
N ASP A 24 -11.42 29.82 30.03
CA ASP A 24 -11.50 31.16 30.63
C ASP A 24 -10.17 31.64 31.27
N GLY A 25 -9.27 30.72 31.60
CA GLY A 25 -8.02 30.99 32.28
C GLY A 25 -6.86 31.25 31.32
N ALA A 26 -6.17 32.38 31.48
CA ALA A 26 -4.96 32.73 30.74
C ALA A 26 -3.71 31.89 31.16
N GLY A 27 -3.79 30.56 31.03
CA GLY A 27 -2.65 29.65 31.20
C GLY A 27 -2.25 29.34 32.65
N VAL A 28 -3.14 29.52 33.63
CA VAL A 28 -2.89 29.15 35.02
C VAL A 28 -3.23 27.68 35.23
N SER A 29 -2.24 26.85 35.54
CA SER A 29 -2.46 25.44 35.88
C SER A 29 -3.05 25.32 37.28
N VAL A 30 -4.34 24.98 37.36
CA VAL A 30 -5.04 24.74 38.64
C VAL A 30 -4.80 23.30 39.09
N ASN A 31 -4.51 23.11 40.37
CA ASN A 31 -4.40 21.78 40.96
C ASN A 31 -5.79 21.12 41.00
N LEU A 32 -5.92 19.97 40.32
CA LEU A 32 -7.18 19.23 40.18
C LEU A 32 -7.81 18.83 41.53
N LEU A 33 -7.00 18.53 42.55
CA LEU A 33 -7.51 18.12 43.86
C LEU A 33 -8.09 19.29 44.65
N ASP A 34 -7.49 20.47 44.53
CA ASP A 34 -8.00 21.69 45.16
C ASP A 34 -9.30 22.12 44.47
N LEU A 35 -9.36 22.02 43.14
CA LEU A 35 -10.57 22.28 42.36
C LEU A 35 -11.75 21.36 42.74
N GLN A 36 -11.46 20.07 42.96
CA GLN A 36 -12.45 19.10 43.39
C GLN A 36 -12.97 19.37 44.80
N ARG A 37 -12.09 19.81 45.71
CA ARG A 37 -12.46 20.13 47.09
C ARG A 37 -13.36 21.35 47.14
N ASP A 38 -13.00 22.39 46.39
CA ASP A 38 -13.62 23.70 46.51
C ASP A 38 -15.01 23.74 45.85
N ASN A 39 -15.26 22.88 44.86
CA ASN A 39 -16.55 22.80 44.15
C ASN A 39 -17.35 21.52 44.48
N MET A 40 -17.00 20.80 45.55
CA MET A 40 -17.65 19.53 45.89
C MET A 40 -19.15 19.68 46.19
N GLU A 41 -19.55 20.82 46.77
CA GLU A 41 -20.96 21.12 47.06
C GLU A 41 -21.77 21.35 45.79
N ASP A 42 -21.16 21.92 44.73
CA ASP A 42 -21.82 22.12 43.45
C ASP A 42 -22.16 20.78 42.80
N TYR A 43 -21.27 19.80 42.88
CA TYR A 43 -21.56 18.44 42.42
C TYR A 43 -22.70 17.76 43.19
N LYS A 44 -22.81 18.02 44.50
CA LYS A 44 -23.90 17.49 45.33
C LYS A 44 -25.23 18.13 44.96
N ASN A 45 -25.23 19.41 44.57
CA ASN A 45 -26.41 20.15 44.15
C ASN A 45 -26.85 19.85 42.71
N LEU A 46 -26.01 19.21 41.90
CA LEU A 46 -26.39 18.78 40.55
C LEU A 46 -27.52 17.74 40.57
N SER A 47 -28.54 18.00 39.75
CA SER A 47 -29.65 17.07 39.54
C SER A 47 -29.19 15.79 38.84
N VAL A 48 -30.00 14.73 38.95
CA VAL A 48 -29.74 13.46 38.25
C VAL A 48 -29.71 13.67 36.74
N GLU A 49 -30.55 14.56 36.22
CA GLU A 49 -30.64 14.89 34.79
C GLU A 49 -29.38 15.60 34.30
N GLN A 50 -28.85 16.57 35.05
CA GLN A 50 -27.60 17.24 34.71
C GLN A 50 -26.42 16.27 34.69
N LYS A 51 -26.36 15.34 35.66
CA LYS A 51 -25.34 14.28 35.71
C LYS A 51 -25.41 13.38 34.47
N THR A 52 -26.61 13.07 33.97
CA THR A 52 -26.77 12.26 32.75
C THR A 52 -26.37 13.01 31.49
N VAL A 53 -26.66 14.31 31.39
CA VAL A 53 -26.26 15.16 30.26
C VAL A 53 -24.74 15.22 30.16
N PHE A 54 -24.05 15.47 31.27
CA PHE A 54 -22.59 15.48 31.28
C PHE A 54 -21.99 14.14 30.82
N ILE A 55 -22.54 13.01 31.27
CA ILE A 55 -22.07 11.69 30.82
C ILE A 55 -22.27 11.52 29.31
N ALA A 56 -23.42 11.94 28.78
CA ALA A 56 -23.72 11.84 27.36
C ALA A 56 -22.75 12.69 26.52
N GLU A 57 -22.56 13.96 26.91
CA GLU A 57 -21.66 14.89 26.24
C GLU A 57 -20.21 14.37 26.19
N LEU A 58 -19.67 13.91 27.32
CA LEU A 58 -18.30 13.39 27.36
C LEU A 58 -18.15 12.02 26.66
N THR A 59 -19.23 11.26 26.55
CA THR A 59 -19.25 10.03 25.75
C THR A 59 -19.20 10.38 24.26
N GLU A 60 -19.98 11.36 23.82
CA GLU A 60 -19.97 11.87 22.45
C GLU A 60 -18.60 12.47 22.10
N GLU A 61 -18.00 13.29 22.97
CA GLU A 61 -16.63 13.80 22.78
C GLU A 61 -15.60 12.67 22.63
N ARG A 62 -15.68 11.63 23.47
CA ARG A 62 -14.78 10.46 23.35
C ARG A 62 -15.01 9.68 22.08
N GLU A 63 -16.26 9.52 21.63
CA GLU A 63 -16.59 8.88 20.38
C GLU A 63 -16.10 9.70 19.19
N ILE A 64 -16.16 11.04 19.26
CA ILE A 64 -15.55 11.96 18.30
C ILE A 64 -14.03 11.84 18.31
N TRP A 65 -13.37 11.67 19.45
CA TRP A 65 -11.92 11.43 19.50
C TRP A 65 -11.55 10.03 19.00
N THR A 66 -12.45 9.07 19.16
CA THR A 66 -12.27 7.71 18.65
C THR A 66 -12.52 7.64 17.14
N THR A 67 -13.35 8.54 16.59
CA THR A 67 -13.90 8.40 15.22
C THR A 67 -13.60 9.58 14.29
N GLY A 68 -13.26 10.77 14.78
CA GLY A 68 -13.44 12.01 13.99
C GLY A 68 -12.43 13.15 14.16
N GLN A 69 -11.67 13.26 15.25
CA GLN A 69 -10.67 14.34 15.36
C GLN A 69 -9.34 13.88 14.77
N GLN A 70 -8.92 14.51 13.67
CA GLN A 70 -7.60 14.27 13.10
C GLN A 70 -6.54 14.51 14.20
N PRO A 71 -5.78 13.48 14.61
CA PRO A 71 -4.75 13.68 15.59
C PRO A 71 -3.73 14.67 15.01
N THR A 72 -3.16 15.52 15.86
CA THR A 72 -2.05 16.39 15.44
C THR A 72 -0.94 15.52 14.84
N GLN A 73 -0.11 16.09 13.96
CA GLN A 73 1.00 15.33 13.35
C GLN A 73 1.87 14.61 14.42
N HIS A 74 2.08 15.27 15.56
CA HIS A 74 2.76 14.68 16.71
C HIS A 74 1.96 13.52 17.33
N GLY A 75 0.65 13.70 17.55
CA GLY A 75 -0.24 12.63 18.05
C GLY A 75 -0.21 11.40 17.16
N CYS A 76 -0.40 11.57 15.84
CA CYS A 76 -0.30 10.48 14.87
C CYS A 76 1.05 9.76 14.94
N THR A 77 2.16 10.52 15.02
CA THR A 77 3.51 9.94 15.10
C THR A 77 3.68 9.13 16.39
N GLN A 78 3.21 9.66 17.52
CA GLN A 78 3.25 8.99 18.81
C GLN A 78 2.42 7.71 18.81
N ASP A 79 1.21 7.75 18.23
CA ASP A 79 0.35 6.58 18.11
C ASP A 79 0.99 5.49 17.26
N ILE A 80 1.59 5.84 16.13
CA ILE A 80 2.31 4.89 15.28
C ILE A 80 3.47 4.26 16.03
N ASN A 81 4.30 5.05 16.72
CA ASN A 81 5.41 4.51 17.51
C ASN A 81 4.93 3.57 18.63
N ASN A 82 3.84 3.92 19.30
CA ASN A 82 3.23 3.09 20.34
C ASN A 82 2.68 1.77 19.77
N VAL A 83 2.07 1.81 18.58
CA VAL A 83 1.53 0.64 17.90
C VAL A 83 2.66 -0.25 17.36
N CYS A 84 3.67 0.32 16.69
CA CYS A 84 4.87 -0.40 16.24
C CYS A 84 5.51 -1.16 17.39
N SER A 85 5.74 -0.49 18.53
CA SER A 85 6.31 -1.12 19.73
C SER A 85 5.47 -2.33 20.21
N LYS A 86 4.14 -2.27 20.12
CA LYS A 86 3.27 -3.39 20.50
C LYS A 86 3.34 -4.53 19.49
N ILE A 87 3.33 -4.23 18.20
CA ILE A 87 3.46 -5.21 17.11
C ILE A 87 4.78 -5.96 17.24
N GLU A 88 5.89 -5.22 17.40
CA GLU A 88 7.22 -5.79 17.58
C GLU A 88 7.27 -6.73 18.79
N ASN A 89 6.76 -6.32 19.95
CA ASN A 89 6.72 -7.17 21.14
C ASN A 89 5.91 -8.46 20.92
N LEU A 90 4.76 -8.38 20.25
CA LEU A 90 3.92 -9.55 19.96
C LEU A 90 4.62 -10.51 18.99
N CYS A 91 5.21 -9.98 17.91
CA CYS A 91 5.86 -10.77 16.88
C CYS A 91 7.20 -11.34 17.37
N LEU A 92 7.98 -10.62 18.18
CA LEU A 92 9.17 -11.15 18.85
C LEU A 92 8.82 -12.26 19.84
N GLY A 93 7.73 -12.09 20.59
CA GLY A 93 7.21 -13.15 21.45
C GLY A 93 6.79 -14.40 20.66
N LEU A 94 6.29 -14.23 19.43
CA LEU A 94 6.00 -15.34 18.53
C LEU A 94 7.30 -16.01 18.04
N LYS A 95 8.27 -15.21 17.56
CA LYS A 95 9.61 -15.68 17.17
C LYS A 95 10.25 -16.57 18.22
N HIS A 96 10.27 -16.15 19.49
CA HIS A 96 10.87 -16.93 20.56
C HIS A 96 10.15 -18.24 20.88
N ARG A 97 8.85 -18.36 20.59
CA ARG A 97 8.05 -19.55 20.91
C ARG A 97 7.97 -20.54 19.75
N THR A 98 7.93 -20.05 18.51
CA THR A 98 7.68 -20.88 17.33
C THR A 98 8.84 -20.87 16.33
N GLY A 99 9.87 -20.04 16.55
CA GLY A 99 11.02 -19.92 15.65
C GLY A 99 10.72 -19.25 14.32
N VAL A 100 9.66 -18.43 14.25
CA VAL A 100 9.29 -17.70 13.02
C VAL A 100 10.06 -16.39 12.91
N GLU A 101 10.52 -16.07 11.71
CA GLU A 101 11.07 -14.76 11.35
C GLU A 101 10.01 -13.94 10.61
N PHE A 102 10.07 -12.61 10.73
CA PHE A 102 9.11 -11.70 10.13
C PHE A 102 9.75 -10.36 9.76
N PHE A 103 9.17 -9.70 8.78
CA PHE A 103 9.40 -8.29 8.51
C PHE A 103 8.08 -7.61 8.18
N TYR A 104 7.99 -6.31 8.36
CA TYR A 104 6.81 -5.54 7.95
C TYR A 104 7.19 -4.13 7.48
N CYS A 105 6.27 -3.52 6.72
CA CYS A 105 6.34 -2.14 6.29
C CYS A 105 5.00 -1.45 6.58
N LEU A 106 5.03 -0.27 7.19
CA LEU A 106 3.86 0.60 7.35
C LEU A 106 4.06 1.86 6.51
N VAL A 107 3.07 2.15 5.66
CA VAL A 107 3.02 3.33 4.81
C VAL A 107 1.79 4.16 5.13
N ARG A 108 1.86 5.46 4.83
CA ARG A 108 0.71 6.36 4.99
C ARG A 108 -0.29 6.16 3.85
N ASN A 109 -1.55 6.46 4.13
CA ASN A 109 -2.65 6.43 3.17
C ASN A 109 -3.24 7.83 2.87
N MET A 110 -2.83 8.85 3.61
CA MET A 110 -3.35 10.21 3.45
C MET A 110 -2.19 11.17 3.17
N GLU A 111 -2.37 12.11 2.23
CA GLU A 111 -1.33 13.08 1.85
C GLU A 111 -1.04 14.10 2.97
N GLU A 112 -2.04 14.41 3.78
CA GLU A 112 -1.96 15.39 4.86
C GLU A 112 -1.00 14.96 5.98
N PHE A 113 -0.88 13.66 6.22
CA PHE A 113 -0.03 13.12 7.26
C PHE A 113 1.37 12.83 6.74
N LYS A 114 2.36 13.62 7.14
CA LYS A 114 3.76 13.41 6.74
C LYS A 114 4.44 12.40 7.67
N MET A 115 4.76 11.23 7.13
CA MET A 115 5.51 10.17 7.80
C MET A 115 6.42 9.47 6.79
N ALA A 116 7.61 9.05 7.25
CA ALA A 116 8.47 8.13 6.51
C ALA A 116 7.99 6.67 6.73
N PRO A 117 8.02 5.81 5.70
CA PRO A 117 7.64 4.41 5.84
C PRO A 117 8.41 3.70 6.97
N CYS A 118 7.68 2.99 7.84
CA CYS A 118 8.29 2.28 8.96
C CYS A 118 8.61 0.84 8.56
N TRP A 119 9.90 0.51 8.51
CA TRP A 119 10.38 -0.85 8.26
C TRP A 119 10.86 -1.51 9.55
N TYR A 120 10.54 -2.79 9.69
CA TYR A 120 11.10 -3.63 10.75
C TYR A 120 11.44 -5.00 10.21
N PHE A 121 12.60 -5.51 10.60
CA PHE A 121 13.06 -6.87 10.31
C PHE A 121 13.44 -7.55 11.61
N SER A 122 12.90 -8.73 11.87
CA SER A 122 13.25 -9.53 13.05
C SER A 122 14.68 -10.07 13.00
N LEU A 123 15.25 -10.15 11.80
CA LEU A 123 16.61 -10.56 11.50
C LEU A 123 17.15 -9.62 10.41
N LYS A 124 18.26 -8.93 10.67
CA LYS A 124 18.80 -7.92 9.73
C LYS A 124 19.33 -8.56 8.46
N GLU A 125 19.88 -9.75 8.59
CA GLU A 125 20.41 -10.60 7.53
C GLU A 125 19.32 -11.00 6.54
N LEU A 126 18.04 -10.92 6.93
CA LEU A 126 16.93 -11.19 6.03
C LEU A 126 16.83 -10.13 4.93
N ASP A 127 17.07 -8.85 5.25
CA ASP A 127 17.10 -7.79 4.25
C ASP A 127 18.27 -8.00 3.27
N GLU A 128 19.47 -8.25 3.79
CA GLU A 128 20.67 -8.53 2.97
C GLU A 128 20.46 -9.74 2.06
N PHE A 129 19.86 -10.81 2.58
CA PHE A 129 19.51 -11.99 1.81
C PHE A 129 18.51 -11.67 0.70
N LEU A 130 17.45 -10.91 0.99
CA LEU A 130 16.43 -10.54 0.00
C LEU A 130 17.01 -9.64 -1.08
N GLN A 131 17.90 -8.71 -0.74
CA GLN A 131 18.65 -7.89 -1.71
C GLN A 131 19.47 -8.76 -2.66
N GLY A 132 20.17 -9.79 -2.15
CA GLY A 132 20.97 -10.70 -2.98
C GLY A 132 20.14 -11.70 -3.80
N ALA A 133 19.06 -12.23 -3.23
CA ALA A 133 18.22 -13.24 -3.85
C ALA A 133 17.29 -12.65 -4.91
N ILE A 134 16.75 -11.45 -4.68
CA ILE A 134 15.83 -10.76 -5.59
C ILE A 134 16.65 -9.79 -6.44
N GLN A 135 17.35 -10.35 -7.43
CA GLN A 135 18.38 -9.70 -8.24
C GLN A 135 18.02 -8.33 -8.88
N LYS A 136 16.74 -7.93 -8.93
CA LYS A 136 16.28 -6.68 -9.59
C LYS A 136 15.06 -6.01 -8.94
N GLY A 137 14.69 -6.35 -7.71
CA GLY A 137 13.39 -5.94 -7.18
C GLY A 137 13.35 -5.56 -5.71
N TRP A 138 14.32 -6.02 -4.92
CA TRP A 138 14.30 -5.76 -3.49
C TRP A 138 15.12 -4.53 -3.14
N ASP A 139 14.39 -3.44 -2.95
CA ASP A 139 14.90 -2.16 -2.47
C ASP A 139 13.81 -1.61 -1.52
N PRO A 140 14.00 -1.67 -0.19
CA PRO A 140 13.00 -1.25 0.78
C PRO A 140 12.53 0.19 0.58
N GLU A 141 13.42 1.09 0.17
CA GLU A 141 13.07 2.49 -0.08
C GLU A 141 12.14 2.59 -1.29
N LYS A 142 12.53 2.00 -2.42
CA LYS A 142 11.70 1.99 -3.63
C LYS A 142 10.36 1.28 -3.40
N ILE A 143 10.36 0.13 -2.73
CA ILE A 143 9.16 -0.62 -2.39
C ILE A 143 8.23 0.24 -1.54
N SER A 144 8.77 0.95 -0.55
CA SER A 144 7.97 1.80 0.32
C SER A 144 7.34 2.98 -0.39
N VAL A 145 8.07 3.65 -1.29
CA VAL A 145 7.52 4.75 -2.11
C VAL A 145 6.41 4.24 -3.03
N MET A 146 6.59 3.07 -3.66
CA MET A 146 5.56 2.46 -4.50
C MET A 146 4.32 2.05 -3.68
N ALA A 147 4.52 1.45 -2.51
CA ALA A 147 3.43 1.03 -1.62
C ALA A 147 2.67 2.24 -1.06
N GLU A 148 3.37 3.31 -0.69
CA GLU A 148 2.77 4.57 -0.24
C GLU A 148 1.97 5.24 -1.35
N ALA A 149 2.56 5.38 -2.55
CA ALA A 149 1.85 5.96 -3.69
C ALA A 149 0.59 5.16 -4.04
N PHE A 150 0.67 3.83 -3.98
CA PHE A 150 -0.48 2.95 -4.19
C PHE A 150 -1.57 3.15 -3.15
N ALA A 151 -1.20 3.23 -1.86
CA ALA A 151 -2.14 3.49 -0.77
C ALA A 151 -2.81 4.86 -0.95
N VAL A 152 -2.02 5.92 -1.04
CA VAL A 152 -2.49 7.31 -1.18
C VAL A 152 -3.41 7.51 -2.38
N THR A 153 -3.08 6.92 -3.54
CA THR A 153 -3.92 7.05 -4.75
C THR A 153 -5.23 6.25 -4.62
N GLY A 154 -5.35 5.35 -3.63
CA GLY A 154 -6.49 4.44 -3.50
C GLY A 154 -6.61 3.51 -4.71
N CYS A 155 -5.49 3.21 -5.38
CA CYS A 155 -5.49 2.39 -6.59
C CYS A 155 -6.03 1.00 -6.25
N ASN A 156 -7.04 0.54 -6.98
CA ASN A 156 -7.37 -0.88 -6.99
C ASN A 156 -6.36 -1.56 -7.92
N PHE A 157 -5.70 -2.63 -7.47
CA PHE A 157 -4.79 -3.40 -8.31
C PHE A 157 -5.48 -3.91 -9.61
N MET A 158 -6.80 -4.10 -9.57
CA MET A 158 -7.62 -4.44 -10.74
C MET A 158 -7.79 -3.27 -11.74
N ASN A 159 -7.55 -2.02 -11.33
CA ASN A 159 -7.51 -0.88 -12.25
C ASN A 159 -6.29 -0.94 -13.18
N GLN A 160 -5.39 -1.91 -13.04
CA GLN A 160 -4.33 -2.14 -14.03
C GLN A 160 -4.87 -2.66 -15.37
N PHE A 161 -6.14 -3.08 -15.44
CA PHE A 161 -6.79 -3.60 -16.65
C PHE A 161 -7.55 -2.54 -17.47
N VAL A 162 -7.21 -1.24 -17.36
CA VAL A 162 -7.92 -0.19 -18.13
C VAL A 162 -7.72 -0.33 -19.63
N ASN A 163 -6.53 -0.76 -20.07
CA ASN A 163 -6.19 -0.86 -21.48
C ASN A 163 -5.75 -2.29 -21.84
N PRO A 164 -6.43 -2.96 -22.80
CA PRO A 164 -6.01 -4.26 -23.32
C PRO A 164 -4.56 -4.29 -23.83
N SER A 165 -4.06 -3.14 -24.28
CA SER A 165 -2.69 -2.98 -24.80
C SER A 165 -1.63 -2.87 -23.70
N GLU A 166 -2.05 -2.64 -22.46
CA GLU A 166 -1.20 -2.52 -21.26
C GLU A 166 -1.31 -3.74 -20.36
N LEU A 167 -1.98 -4.80 -20.83
CA LEU A 167 -2.05 -6.07 -20.14
C LEU A 167 -0.65 -6.64 -19.91
N SER A 168 -0.38 -7.01 -18.67
CA SER A 168 0.82 -7.73 -18.29
C SER A 168 0.83 -9.13 -18.93
N ASN A 169 2.03 -9.63 -19.23
CA ASN A 169 2.24 -11.02 -19.69
C ASN A 169 2.19 -12.04 -18.53
N SER A 170 1.87 -11.59 -17.30
CA SER A 170 1.75 -12.47 -16.15
C SER A 170 0.51 -13.35 -16.26
N ILE A 171 0.73 -14.67 -16.38
CA ILE A 171 -0.35 -15.65 -16.53
C ILE A 171 -1.33 -15.63 -15.34
N GLY A 172 -0.82 -15.38 -14.12
CA GLY A 172 -1.68 -15.28 -12.94
C GLY A 172 -2.62 -14.09 -12.99
N LEU A 173 -2.16 -12.95 -13.52
CA LEU A 173 -3.01 -11.75 -13.70
C LEU A 173 -4.06 -11.99 -14.77
N LEU A 174 -3.70 -12.66 -15.86
CA LEU A 174 -4.64 -13.01 -16.92
C LEU A 174 -5.73 -13.99 -16.44
N GLN A 175 -5.36 -14.95 -15.58
CA GLN A 175 -6.34 -15.86 -14.96
C GLN A 175 -7.30 -15.14 -14.01
N GLN A 176 -6.81 -14.17 -13.22
CA GLN A 176 -7.65 -13.35 -12.35
C GLN A 176 -8.60 -12.46 -13.16
N LEU A 177 -8.10 -11.85 -14.23
CA LEU A 177 -8.89 -11.06 -15.17
C LEU A 177 -9.99 -11.92 -15.80
N LEU A 178 -9.65 -13.11 -16.30
CA LEU A 178 -10.63 -14.05 -16.85
C LEU A 178 -11.72 -14.39 -15.84
N ALA A 179 -11.34 -14.76 -14.61
CA ALA A 179 -12.30 -15.10 -13.56
C ALA A 179 -13.17 -13.91 -13.12
N ALA A 180 -12.69 -12.68 -13.29
CA ALA A 180 -13.45 -11.46 -13.03
C ALA A 180 -14.46 -11.18 -14.16
N ILE A 181 -14.06 -11.40 -15.42
CA ILE A 181 -14.93 -11.30 -16.60
C ILE A 181 -16.05 -12.35 -16.52
N GLU A 182 -15.71 -13.60 -16.21
CA GLU A 182 -16.69 -14.69 -16.07
C GLU A 182 -17.69 -14.44 -14.92
N ARG A 183 -17.25 -13.79 -13.85
CA ARG A 183 -18.12 -13.36 -12.74
C ARG A 183 -18.92 -12.10 -13.03
N GLY A 184 -18.70 -11.43 -14.16
CA GLY A 184 -19.33 -10.15 -14.50
C GLY A 184 -18.86 -8.98 -13.63
N ALA A 185 -17.71 -9.11 -12.95
CA ALA A 185 -17.13 -8.03 -12.14
C ALA A 185 -16.40 -6.99 -13.00
N CYS A 186 -16.04 -7.34 -14.24
CA CYS A 186 -15.52 -6.43 -15.25
C CYS A 186 -15.92 -6.87 -16.66
N HIS A 187 -15.94 -5.92 -17.61
CA HIS A 187 -16.19 -6.17 -19.03
C HIS A 187 -15.39 -5.18 -19.88
N PHE A 188 -15.19 -5.50 -21.15
CA PHE A 188 -14.59 -4.57 -22.11
C PHE A 188 -15.70 -3.80 -22.82
N ASP A 189 -15.70 -2.48 -22.67
CA ASP A 189 -16.57 -1.61 -23.45
C ASP A 189 -15.91 -1.18 -24.76
N CYS A 190 -16.61 -1.42 -25.87
CA CYS A 190 -16.24 -0.85 -27.14
C CYS A 190 -16.66 0.62 -27.17
N PHE A 191 -15.68 1.52 -27.10
CA PHE A 191 -15.92 2.96 -27.25
C PHE A 191 -16.51 3.27 -28.62
N SER A 192 -17.56 4.10 -28.66
CA SER A 192 -18.05 4.66 -29.92
C SER A 192 -16.99 5.57 -30.54
N PRO A 193 -16.99 5.77 -31.86
CA PRO A 193 -16.04 6.67 -32.52
C PRO A 193 -16.04 8.10 -31.93
N VAL A 194 -17.19 8.56 -31.42
CA VAL A 194 -17.33 9.88 -30.78
C VAL A 194 -16.59 9.91 -29.44
N MET A 195 -16.81 8.90 -28.58
CA MET A 195 -16.11 8.82 -27.30
C MET A 195 -14.61 8.60 -27.46
N LEU A 196 -14.19 7.87 -28.51
CA LEU A 196 -12.78 7.70 -28.85
C LEU A 196 -12.14 9.04 -29.21
N ALA A 197 -12.82 9.88 -30.01
CA ALA A 197 -12.32 11.22 -30.35
C ALA A 197 -12.22 12.15 -29.13
N GLU A 198 -13.19 12.09 -28.20
CA GLU A 198 -13.13 12.83 -26.94
C GLU A 198 -11.97 12.36 -26.05
N GLN A 199 -11.76 11.06 -25.95
CA GLN A 199 -10.67 10.48 -25.16
C GLN A 199 -9.30 10.81 -25.77
N GLN A 200 -9.19 10.76 -27.11
CA GLN A 200 -7.99 11.17 -27.83
C GLN A 200 -7.68 12.65 -27.58
N LYS A 201 -8.69 13.52 -27.61
CA LYS A 201 -8.55 14.95 -27.30
C LYS A 201 -8.02 15.16 -25.87
N LYS A 202 -8.59 14.47 -24.87
CA LYS A 202 -8.12 14.54 -23.47
C LYS A 202 -6.68 14.05 -23.32
N HIS A 203 -6.32 12.98 -24.03
CA HIS A 203 -4.96 12.47 -24.04
C HIS A 203 -4.00 13.49 -24.64
N ASP A 204 -4.35 14.09 -25.78
CA ASP A 204 -3.51 15.10 -26.45
C ASP A 204 -3.35 16.37 -25.59
N GLU A 205 -4.41 16.80 -24.90
CA GLU A 205 -4.37 17.89 -23.91
C GLU A 205 -3.44 17.53 -22.72
N SER A 206 -3.49 16.30 -22.22
CA SER A 206 -2.63 15.82 -21.12
C SER A 206 -1.16 15.74 -21.54
N VAL A 207 -0.89 15.38 -22.80
CA VAL A 207 0.46 15.41 -23.37
C VAL A 207 0.95 16.84 -23.56
N ALA A 208 0.10 17.74 -24.08
CA ALA A 208 0.44 19.15 -24.26
C ALA A 208 0.72 19.85 -22.92
N ALA A 209 0.01 19.47 -21.85
CA ALA A 209 0.24 19.93 -20.50
C ALA A 209 1.49 19.33 -19.82
N GLY A 210 2.18 18.38 -20.48
CA GLY A 210 3.39 17.74 -19.95
C GLY A 210 3.14 16.72 -18.83
N LEU A 211 1.88 16.34 -18.59
CA LEU A 211 1.51 15.33 -17.58
C LEU A 211 1.77 13.90 -18.05
N MET A 212 1.84 13.65 -19.36
CA MET A 212 2.12 12.33 -19.93
C MET A 212 3.34 12.34 -20.85
N THR A 213 4.22 11.36 -20.67
CA THR A 213 5.37 11.15 -21.56
C THR A 213 4.92 10.43 -22.83
N MET A 214 5.17 11.01 -24.01
CA MET A 214 4.93 10.31 -25.27
C MET A 214 5.78 9.04 -25.36
N ARG A 215 5.13 7.91 -25.69
CA ARG A 215 5.84 6.66 -25.96
C ARG A 215 6.79 6.88 -27.14
N LYS A 216 8.08 6.62 -26.92
CA LYS A 216 9.13 6.78 -27.92
C LYS A 216 8.76 5.96 -29.16
N LYS A 217 8.63 6.61 -30.33
CA LYS A 217 8.42 5.90 -31.59
C LYS A 217 9.58 4.92 -31.79
N HIS A 218 9.26 3.63 -31.90
CA HIS A 218 10.25 2.62 -32.21
C HIS A 218 10.84 2.88 -33.60
N LYS A 219 12.17 2.83 -33.69
CA LYS A 219 12.97 3.17 -34.88
C LYS A 219 12.67 2.28 -36.10
N ASP A 220 11.99 1.16 -35.90
CA ASP A 220 11.72 0.16 -36.93
C ASP A 220 10.53 0.48 -37.86
N THR A 221 9.89 1.65 -37.69
CA THR A 221 8.72 2.01 -38.52
C THR A 221 9.08 2.57 -39.90
N GLU A 222 10.37 2.79 -40.20
CA GLU A 222 10.81 3.35 -41.51
C GLU A 222 11.57 2.37 -42.42
N THR A 223 11.67 1.09 -42.08
CA THR A 223 12.19 0.13 -43.07
C THR A 223 11.11 -0.16 -44.11
N LYS A 224 11.14 0.60 -45.21
CA LYS A 224 10.31 0.40 -46.40
C LYS A 224 10.31 -1.08 -46.77
N LYS A 225 9.20 -1.79 -46.49
CA LYS A 225 8.94 -3.13 -47.01
C LYS A 225 9.08 -3.08 -48.53
N GLY A 226 10.15 -3.67 -49.05
CA GLY A 226 10.38 -3.78 -50.48
C GLY A 226 9.18 -4.44 -51.16
N LYS A 227 8.73 -3.86 -52.29
CA LYS A 227 7.73 -4.44 -53.18
C LYS A 227 8.15 -5.87 -53.53
N LYS A 228 7.45 -6.87 -52.99
CA LYS A 228 7.51 -8.24 -53.53
C LYS A 228 6.91 -8.20 -54.93
N LYS A 229 7.73 -8.49 -55.96
CA LYS A 229 7.23 -8.77 -57.32
C LYS A 229 6.37 -10.03 -57.26
N ALA A 230 5.16 -9.94 -57.82
CA ALA A 230 4.29 -11.09 -58.03
C ALA A 230 4.94 -12.05 -59.04
N ALA A 231 5.04 -13.32 -58.69
CA ALA A 231 5.29 -14.40 -59.63
C ALA A 231 3.94 -14.94 -60.16
N PRO A 232 3.84 -15.32 -61.44
CA PRO A 232 2.60 -15.79 -62.03
C PRO A 232 2.31 -17.24 -61.65
N ALA A 233 1.01 -17.54 -61.58
CA ALA A 233 0.44 -18.84 -61.28
C ALA A 233 0.78 -19.90 -62.35
N THR A 234 1.10 -21.11 -61.90
CA THR A 234 0.89 -22.34 -62.67
C THR A 234 0.41 -23.44 -61.72
N THR A 235 -0.78 -23.94 -62.03
CA THR A 235 -1.40 -25.17 -61.55
C THR A 235 -0.68 -26.36 -62.20
N ASP A 236 -0.31 -27.41 -61.45
CA ASP A 236 -0.90 -28.75 -61.61
C ASP A 236 -0.31 -29.79 -60.61
N GLU A 237 -1.11 -30.84 -60.42
CA GLU A 237 -1.03 -31.94 -59.46
C GLU A 237 0.18 -32.89 -59.61
N ASN A 238 0.76 -33.36 -58.49
CA ASN A 238 0.80 -34.78 -58.09
C ASN A 238 1.72 -35.09 -56.89
N MET A 239 1.25 -36.01 -56.06
CA MET A 239 1.93 -36.73 -54.97
C MET A 239 3.08 -37.63 -55.49
N PRO A 240 4.12 -38.00 -54.68
CA PRO A 240 3.97 -39.13 -53.75
C PRO A 240 4.76 -39.10 -52.42
N VAL A 241 4.11 -39.74 -51.43
CA VAL A 241 4.57 -40.66 -50.37
C VAL A 241 6.06 -41.09 -50.29
N GLY A 242 6.57 -41.12 -49.05
CA GLY A 242 7.77 -41.82 -48.56
C GLY A 242 8.70 -40.86 -47.81
N GLY A 243 9.19 -41.06 -46.58
CA GLY A 243 9.43 -42.25 -45.75
C GLY A 243 10.84 -42.08 -45.13
N ASN A 244 11.01 -42.46 -43.85
CA ASN A 244 12.26 -42.60 -43.05
C ASN A 244 12.92 -41.31 -42.54
N GLU A 245 13.09 -41.11 -41.22
CA GLU A 245 13.89 -41.81 -40.17
C GLU A 245 15.30 -41.22 -39.99
N ALA A 246 15.75 -41.27 -38.72
CA ALA A 246 17.01 -40.82 -38.13
C ALA A 246 17.09 -39.29 -37.88
N GLY A 247 17.33 -38.79 -36.67
CA GLY A 247 18.04 -39.36 -35.52
C GLY A 247 19.36 -38.60 -35.39
N GLU A 248 19.46 -37.68 -34.44
CA GLU A 248 20.78 -37.19 -33.99
C GLU A 248 20.73 -36.69 -32.55
N GLU A 249 21.40 -37.49 -31.72
CA GLU A 249 21.79 -37.34 -30.33
C GLU A 249 23.11 -36.57 -30.29
N ILE A 250 23.22 -35.43 -29.59
CA ILE A 250 24.53 -34.92 -29.16
C ILE A 250 24.46 -34.21 -27.78
N ALA A 251 24.97 -34.96 -26.81
CA ALA A 251 25.94 -34.62 -25.77
C ALA A 251 25.74 -33.43 -24.82
N GLU A 252 25.64 -33.80 -23.54
CA GLU A 252 25.97 -33.01 -22.36
C GLU A 252 27.43 -32.52 -22.37
N HIS A 253 27.64 -31.28 -21.93
CA HIS A 253 28.94 -30.75 -21.54
C HIS A 253 28.91 -30.39 -20.04
N PRO A 254 29.89 -30.83 -19.22
CA PRO A 254 29.92 -30.53 -17.79
C PRO A 254 30.52 -29.15 -17.49
N LEU A 255 29.87 -28.44 -16.57
CA LEU A 255 30.30 -27.18 -15.96
C LEU A 255 31.52 -27.40 -15.05
N LYS A 256 32.57 -26.60 -15.28
CA LYS A 256 33.78 -26.56 -14.46
C LYS A 256 33.53 -25.80 -13.15
N HIS A 257 33.86 -26.45 -12.05
CA HIS A 257 34.07 -25.85 -10.74
C HIS A 257 35.33 -24.95 -10.74
N HIS A 258 35.16 -23.69 -10.34
CA HIS A 258 36.17 -22.90 -9.64
C HIS A 258 35.49 -22.44 -8.35
N GLY A 259 36.02 -22.68 -7.16
CA GLY A 259 37.42 -22.64 -6.79
C GLY A 259 37.51 -21.59 -5.69
N SER A 260 37.28 -22.06 -4.47
CA SER A 260 37.36 -21.30 -3.22
C SER A 260 38.75 -20.70 -3.05
N GLU A 261 38.83 -19.40 -2.74
CA GLU A 261 40.03 -18.85 -2.11
C GLU A 261 39.65 -17.91 -0.97
N ARG A 262 40.17 -18.27 0.20
CA ARG A 262 40.08 -17.57 1.47
C ARG A 262 41.05 -16.40 1.46
N ILE A 263 40.70 -15.28 2.08
CA ILE A 263 41.69 -14.45 2.76
C ILE A 263 41.13 -14.08 4.13
N ALA A 264 41.94 -14.37 5.15
CA ALA A 264 41.71 -14.09 6.54
C ALA A 264 42.61 -12.93 7.01
N GLU A 265 42.18 -12.31 8.11
CA GLU A 265 42.96 -11.64 9.16
C GLU A 265 43.46 -10.19 9.01
N ARG A 266 42.99 -9.39 9.99
CA ARG A 266 43.71 -8.50 10.93
C ARG A 266 44.64 -7.42 10.35
N VAL A 267 44.33 -6.15 10.66
CA VAL A 267 44.76 -5.39 11.86
C VAL A 267 43.65 -4.42 12.23
#